data_AF-A0AAC8THM5-F1
#
_entry.id   AF-A0AAC8THM5-F1
#
_cell.length_a   1.000
_cell.length_b   1.000
_cell.length_c   1.000
_cell.angle_alpha   90.00
_cell.angle_beta   90.00
_cell.angle_gamma   90.00
#
_symmetry.space_group_name_H-M   'P 1'
#
loop_
_entity.id
_entity.type
_entity.pdbx_description
1 polymer ?
#
loop_
_entity_poly.entity_id
_entity_poly.type
_entity_poly.pdbx_seq_one_letter_code
_entity_poly.pdbx_strand_id
1 'polypeptide(L)'
;MSPGPFSALSRFLGHFRWAFMPLGLLALIAVGVHAAADTLDDRLLVVVDLVDAAFDRVVGRYNLTAPLVDLLSLERRTTLARALALLWELMADGVLALPALGYREETPAPVRSPLALPRGNTWRALLVRCLRKPTTMRWIRPLATALVAVAGACTVARLVQGSVYLSWRELLGEGVADGVARGLALAALLGLLWRLGWRAVLRNLQHADAASEQHARGLAQAFVYGLPGSALVALLALAAALDASPLWSFVR
;
A
#
# COMPACT_ATOMS: atom_id res chain seq x y z
N MET A 1 -38.43 -28.14 1.08
CA MET A 1 -38.38 -26.73 0.63
C MET A 1 -37.16 -26.54 -0.25
N SER A 2 -37.35 -26.42 -1.55
CA SER A 2 -36.30 -26.17 -2.53
C SER A 2 -35.67 -24.79 -2.25
N PRO A 3 -34.34 -24.65 -2.16
CA PRO A 3 -33.71 -23.36 -2.01
C PRO A 3 -34.04 -22.49 -3.23
N GLY A 4 -34.84 -21.43 -3.02
CA GLY A 4 -35.26 -20.54 -4.10
C GLY A 4 -34.06 -19.90 -4.84
N PRO A 5 -34.24 -19.43 -6.09
CA PRO A 5 -33.17 -18.93 -6.95
C PRO A 5 -32.34 -17.80 -6.30
N PHE A 6 -32.97 -16.97 -5.47
CA PHE A 6 -32.30 -15.91 -4.71
C PHE A 6 -31.28 -16.42 -3.67
N SER A 7 -31.49 -17.62 -3.11
CA SER A 7 -30.55 -18.23 -2.17
C SER A 7 -29.31 -18.82 -2.85
N ALA A 8 -29.46 -19.27 -4.10
CA ALA A 8 -28.34 -19.70 -4.93
C ALA A 8 -27.53 -18.50 -5.41
N LEU A 9 -28.19 -17.42 -5.83
CA LEU A 9 -27.55 -16.16 -6.22
C LEU A 9 -26.80 -15.51 -5.05
N SER A 10 -27.40 -15.45 -3.86
CA SER A 10 -26.73 -14.95 -2.65
C SER A 10 -25.49 -15.76 -2.28
N ARG A 11 -25.57 -17.09 -2.36
CA ARG A 11 -24.40 -17.97 -2.15
C ARG A 11 -23.33 -17.73 -3.20
N PHE A 12 -23.69 -17.65 -4.48
CA PHE A 12 -22.75 -17.38 -5.57
C PHE A 12 -22.05 -16.03 -5.37
N LEU A 13 -22.79 -14.96 -5.12
CA LEU A 13 -22.24 -13.63 -4.83
C LEU A 13 -21.36 -13.64 -3.57
N GLY A 14 -21.70 -14.46 -2.57
CA GLY A 14 -20.86 -14.69 -1.39
C GLY A 14 -19.51 -15.31 -1.73
N HIS A 15 -19.49 -16.36 -2.57
CA HIS A 15 -18.24 -17.00 -3.01
C HIS A 15 -17.42 -16.07 -3.90
N PHE A 16 -18.07 -15.36 -4.82
CA PHE A 16 -17.43 -14.38 -5.68
C PHE A 16 -16.78 -13.28 -4.84
N ARG A 17 -17.51 -12.67 -3.92
CA ARG A 17 -16.97 -11.63 -3.02
C ARG A 17 -15.81 -12.14 -2.17
N TRP A 18 -15.89 -13.38 -1.68
CA TRP A 18 -14.82 -14.00 -0.88
C TRP A 18 -13.50 -14.10 -1.65
N ALA A 19 -13.53 -14.41 -2.94
CA ALA A 19 -12.32 -14.48 -3.77
C ALA A 19 -11.84 -13.09 -4.24
N PHE A 20 -12.75 -12.25 -4.71
CA PHE A 20 -12.40 -10.97 -5.35
C PHE A 20 -12.03 -9.87 -4.36
N MET A 21 -12.57 -9.88 -3.13
CA MET A 21 -12.24 -8.84 -2.14
C MET A 21 -10.78 -8.89 -1.70
N PRO A 22 -10.23 -10.03 -1.24
CA PRO A 22 -8.81 -10.12 -0.86
C PRO A 22 -7.88 -9.76 -2.03
N LEU A 23 -8.21 -10.21 -3.24
CA LEU A 23 -7.44 -9.91 -4.45
C LEU A 23 -7.50 -8.42 -4.79
N GLY A 24 -8.66 -7.78 -4.70
CA GLY A 24 -8.80 -6.35 -4.94
C GLY A 24 -8.04 -5.51 -3.91
N LEU A 25 -8.06 -5.92 -2.63
CA LEU A 25 -7.27 -5.26 -1.58
C LEU A 25 -5.77 -5.41 -1.83
N LEU A 26 -5.33 -6.62 -2.15
CA LEU A 26 -3.93 -6.91 -2.47
C LEU A 26 -3.49 -6.10 -3.69
N ALA A 27 -4.26 -6.10 -4.77
CA ALA A 27 -3.94 -5.38 -5.99
C ALA A 27 -3.85 -3.88 -5.76
N LEU A 28 -4.78 -3.29 -5.00
CA LEU A 28 -4.73 -1.86 -4.67
C LEU A 28 -3.47 -1.50 -3.88
N ILE A 29 -3.10 -2.33 -2.90
CA ILE A 29 -1.88 -2.13 -2.12
C ILE A 29 -0.66 -2.28 -3.04
N ALA A 30 -0.56 -3.38 -3.78
CA ALA A 30 0.58 -3.68 -4.64
C ALA A 30 0.81 -2.57 -5.69
N VAL A 31 -0.24 -2.10 -6.36
CA VAL A 31 -0.15 -0.98 -7.31
C VAL A 31 0.33 0.29 -6.61
N GLY A 32 -0.11 0.54 -5.38
CA GLY A 32 0.37 1.68 -4.60
C GLY A 32 1.83 1.54 -4.14
N VAL A 33 2.25 0.32 -3.77
CA VAL A 33 3.64 0.03 -3.37
C VAL A 33 4.55 0.21 -4.56
N HIS A 34 4.17 -0.34 -5.72
CA HIS A 34 4.87 -0.18 -6.99
C HIS A 34 5.05 1.30 -7.35
N ALA A 35 3.97 2.08 -7.34
CA ALA A 35 4.05 3.52 -7.62
C ALA A 35 4.96 4.29 -6.65
N ALA A 36 5.02 3.88 -5.38
CA ALA A 36 5.92 4.47 -4.41
C ALA A 36 7.38 3.98 -4.59
N ALA A 37 7.58 2.73 -4.99
CA ALA A 37 8.90 2.16 -5.27
C ALA A 37 9.54 2.81 -6.50
N ASP A 38 8.76 3.13 -7.55
CA ASP A 38 9.24 3.89 -8.71
C ASP A 38 9.85 5.24 -8.28
N THR A 39 9.17 5.96 -7.38
CA THR A 39 9.70 7.23 -6.84
C THR A 39 10.91 7.05 -5.94
N LEU A 40 11.08 5.85 -5.37
CA LEU A 40 12.23 5.49 -4.56
C LEU A 40 13.44 5.11 -5.43
N ASP A 41 13.24 4.54 -6.62
CA ASP A 41 14.31 4.17 -7.57
C ASP A 41 15.19 5.38 -7.91
N ASP A 42 14.58 6.51 -8.25
CA ASP A 42 15.30 7.77 -8.53
C ASP A 42 16.16 8.21 -7.33
N ARG A 43 15.64 8.07 -6.11
CA ARG A 43 16.37 8.44 -4.89
C ARG A 43 17.46 7.43 -4.55
N LEU A 44 17.24 6.16 -4.81
CA LEU A 44 18.24 5.10 -4.62
C LEU A 44 19.41 5.29 -5.58
N LEU A 45 19.15 5.69 -6.83
CA LEU A 45 20.21 6.01 -7.77
C LEU A 45 21.12 7.12 -7.24
N VAL A 46 20.55 8.21 -6.71
CA VAL A 46 21.32 9.30 -6.09
C VAL A 46 22.15 8.80 -4.91
N VAL A 47 21.60 7.92 -4.06
CA VAL A 47 22.35 7.35 -2.93
C VAL A 47 23.49 6.46 -3.43
N VAL A 48 23.25 5.63 -4.45
CA VAL A 48 24.28 4.77 -5.04
C VAL A 48 25.40 5.62 -5.64
N ASP A 49 25.07 6.67 -6.38
CA ASP A 49 26.05 7.60 -6.95
C ASP A 49 26.84 8.34 -5.85
N LEU A 50 26.20 8.74 -4.75
CA LEU A 50 26.88 9.38 -3.62
C LEU A 50 27.84 8.42 -2.90
N VAL A 51 27.44 7.16 -2.72
CA VAL A 51 28.28 6.12 -2.08
C VAL A 51 29.48 5.81 -2.96
N ASP A 52 29.28 5.68 -4.27
CA ASP A 52 30.33 5.44 -5.26
C ASP A 52 31.34 6.61 -5.29
N ALA A 53 30.84 7.84 -5.36
CA ALA A 53 31.70 9.03 -5.31
C ALA A 53 32.46 9.17 -3.99
N ALA A 54 31.87 8.75 -2.86
CA ALA A 54 32.55 8.72 -1.57
C ALA A 54 33.65 7.65 -1.53
N PHE A 55 33.37 6.46 -2.08
CA PHE A 55 34.34 5.38 -2.21
C PHE A 55 35.53 5.81 -3.09
N ASP A 56 35.26 6.35 -4.28
CA ASP A 56 36.28 6.87 -5.20
C ASP A 56 37.17 7.93 -4.53
N ARG A 57 36.57 8.81 -3.71
CA ARG A 57 37.30 9.84 -2.97
C ARG A 57 38.23 9.26 -1.89
N VAL A 58 37.88 8.13 -1.27
CA VAL A 58 38.70 7.48 -0.25
C VAL A 58 39.83 6.69 -0.91
N VAL A 59 39.47 5.93 -1.94
CA VAL A 59 40.35 4.99 -2.66
C VAL A 59 41.33 5.73 -3.57
N GLY A 60 40.93 6.85 -4.17
CA GLY A 60 41.79 7.71 -4.98
C GLY A 60 42.86 8.46 -4.18
N ARG A 61 42.84 8.42 -2.84
CA ARG A 61 43.88 9.05 -1.99
C ARG A 61 45.19 8.27 -1.96
N TYR A 62 45.18 6.99 -2.32
CA TYR A 62 46.36 6.13 -2.25
C TYR A 62 46.73 5.61 -3.65
N ASN A 63 48.00 5.76 -4.03
CA ASN A 63 48.49 5.32 -5.34
C ASN A 63 48.31 3.80 -5.58
N LEU A 64 48.30 2.99 -4.51
CA LEU A 64 48.07 1.54 -4.59
C LEU A 64 46.63 1.18 -4.92
N THR A 65 45.66 2.04 -4.59
CA THR A 65 44.24 1.79 -4.78
C THR A 65 43.63 2.65 -5.88
N ALA A 66 44.40 3.56 -6.49
CA ALA A 66 44.01 4.34 -7.68
C ALA A 66 43.33 3.53 -8.81
N PRO A 67 43.72 2.29 -9.16
CA PRO A 67 43.02 1.52 -10.20
C PRO A 67 41.62 1.02 -9.78
N LEU A 68 41.23 1.17 -8.51
CA LEU A 68 39.89 0.82 -8.01
C LEU A 68 38.90 1.99 -8.10
N VAL A 69 39.34 3.17 -8.55
CA VAL A 69 38.45 4.31 -8.82
C VAL A 69 37.61 4.02 -10.06
N ASP A 70 36.32 4.37 -10.05
CA ASP A 70 35.38 4.18 -11.17
C ASP A 70 35.13 2.69 -11.50
N LEU A 71 35.20 1.83 -10.48
CA LEU A 71 34.91 0.39 -10.57
C LEU A 71 33.48 0.08 -11.04
N LEU A 72 32.53 0.95 -10.68
CA LEU A 72 31.12 0.80 -11.03
C LEU A 72 30.78 1.73 -12.19
N SER A 73 30.58 1.14 -13.37
CA SER A 73 30.00 1.87 -14.49
C SER A 73 28.58 2.36 -14.17
N LEU A 74 28.14 3.43 -14.82
CA LEU A 74 26.78 3.97 -14.69
C LEU A 74 25.70 2.90 -14.93
N GLU A 75 25.91 1.99 -15.87
CA GLU A 75 24.99 0.86 -16.14
C GLU A 75 24.88 -0.08 -14.92
N ARG A 76 25.98 -0.34 -14.21
CA ARG A 76 25.94 -1.15 -12.99
C ARG A 76 25.27 -0.41 -11.84
N ARG A 77 25.52 0.90 -11.68
CA ARG A 77 24.88 1.73 -10.64
C ARG A 77 23.36 1.77 -10.83
N THR A 78 22.88 1.99 -12.05
CA THR A 78 21.45 1.97 -12.39
C THR A 78 20.82 0.59 -12.21
N THR A 79 21.51 -0.49 -12.61
CA THR A 79 21.03 -1.86 -12.38
C THR A 79 20.91 -2.18 -10.88
N LEU A 80 21.88 -1.73 -10.09
CA LEU A 80 21.89 -1.92 -8.64
C LEU A 80 20.77 -1.13 -7.96
N ALA A 81 20.54 0.13 -8.34
CA ALA A 81 19.43 0.94 -7.83
C ALA A 81 18.07 0.26 -8.09
N ARG A 82 17.84 -0.21 -9.32
CA ARG A 82 16.62 -0.94 -9.69
C ARG A 82 16.44 -2.24 -8.91
N ALA A 83 17.52 -3.01 -8.73
CA ALA A 83 17.47 -4.24 -7.95
C ALA A 83 17.14 -3.97 -6.47
N LEU A 84 17.67 -2.89 -5.90
CA LEU A 84 17.34 -2.43 -4.55
C LEU A 84 15.87 -1.96 -4.46
N ALA A 85 15.39 -1.22 -5.46
CA ALA A 85 14.00 -0.77 -5.52
C ALA A 85 13.04 -1.97 -5.57
N LEU A 86 13.32 -2.97 -6.43
CA LEU A 86 12.53 -4.20 -6.53
C LEU A 86 12.54 -4.99 -5.23
N LEU A 87 13.70 -5.15 -4.59
CA LEU A 87 13.78 -5.82 -3.29
C LEU A 87 12.94 -5.09 -2.24
N TRP A 88 12.99 -3.75 -2.25
CA TRP A 88 12.21 -2.92 -1.34
C TRP A 88 10.70 -3.05 -1.57
N GLU A 89 10.28 -3.05 -2.84
CA GLU A 89 8.90 -3.28 -3.28
C GLU A 89 8.38 -4.62 -2.76
N LEU A 90 9.11 -5.72 -3.03
CA LEU A 90 8.72 -7.07 -2.59
C LEU A 90 8.61 -7.17 -1.07
N MET A 91 9.54 -6.53 -0.35
CA MET A 91 9.49 -6.49 1.11
C MET A 91 8.29 -5.70 1.63
N ALA A 92 7.96 -4.57 1.00
CA ALA A 92 6.80 -3.76 1.36
C ALA A 92 5.49 -4.49 1.08
N ASP A 93 5.37 -5.19 -0.05
CA ASP A 93 4.24 -6.06 -0.36
C ASP A 93 4.10 -7.19 0.66
N GLY A 94 5.21 -7.80 1.06
CA GLY A 94 5.25 -8.79 2.14
C GLY A 94 4.64 -8.26 3.45
N VAL A 95 4.94 -7.00 3.79
CA VAL A 95 4.49 -6.38 5.05
C VAL A 95 3.06 -5.84 4.96
N LEU A 96 2.67 -5.25 3.82
CA LEU A 96 1.42 -4.51 3.65
C LEU A 96 0.33 -5.29 2.92
N ALA A 97 0.69 -6.01 1.85
CA ALA A 97 -0.26 -6.65 0.94
C ALA A 97 -0.63 -8.07 1.38
N LEU A 98 0.32 -8.87 1.89
CA LEU A 98 0.04 -10.23 2.37
C LEU A 98 -1.05 -10.30 3.46
N PRO A 99 -1.14 -9.37 4.43
CA PRO A 99 -2.24 -9.36 5.40
C PRO A 99 -3.63 -9.26 4.78
N ALA A 100 -3.74 -8.73 3.55
CA ALA A 100 -4.99 -8.62 2.80
C ALA A 100 -5.48 -9.99 2.29
N LEU A 101 -4.60 -10.96 2.01
CA LEU A 101 -4.99 -12.33 1.63
C LEU A 101 -5.74 -13.04 2.76
N GLY A 102 -5.44 -12.70 4.01
CA GLY A 102 -6.16 -13.21 5.17
C GLY A 102 -7.51 -12.53 5.41
N TYR A 103 -7.94 -11.59 4.56
CA TYR A 103 -9.21 -10.88 4.72
C TYR A 103 -10.39 -11.86 4.70
N ARG A 104 -11.17 -11.85 5.78
CA ARG A 104 -12.45 -12.55 5.88
C ARG A 104 -13.50 -11.53 6.27
N GLU A 105 -14.55 -11.45 5.48
CA GLU A 105 -15.71 -10.62 5.82
C GLU A 105 -16.44 -11.32 6.97
N GLU A 106 -16.48 -10.69 8.15
CA GLU A 106 -17.19 -11.24 9.30
C GLU A 106 -18.69 -11.29 8.97
N THR A 107 -19.21 -12.49 8.70
CA THR A 107 -20.64 -12.71 8.63
C THR A 107 -21.20 -12.48 10.04
N PRO A 108 -22.22 -11.62 10.24
CA PRO A 108 -22.85 -11.49 11.54
C PRO A 108 -23.33 -12.87 11.97
N ALA A 109 -22.79 -13.38 13.08
CA ALA A 109 -23.19 -14.68 13.59
C ALA A 109 -24.70 -14.66 13.87
N PRO A 110 -25.47 -15.69 13.50
CA PRO A 110 -26.86 -15.79 13.92
C PRO A 110 -26.87 -15.81 15.45
N VAL A 111 -27.56 -14.85 16.07
CA VAL A 111 -27.69 -14.70 17.52
C VAL A 111 -28.27 -15.99 18.09
N ARG A 112 -27.41 -16.87 18.60
CA ARG A 112 -27.79 -18.19 19.13
C ARG A 112 -27.84 -18.24 20.66
N SER A 113 -27.68 -17.12 21.37
CA SER A 113 -27.90 -17.11 22.81
C SER A 113 -28.22 -15.70 23.34
N PRO A 114 -29.32 -15.49 24.07
CA PRO A 114 -29.61 -14.23 24.76
C PRO A 114 -28.67 -13.93 25.94
N LEU A 115 -27.75 -14.86 26.28
CA LEU A 115 -26.78 -14.74 27.37
C LEU A 115 -25.32 -14.74 26.90
N ALA A 116 -25.06 -14.75 25.59
CA ALA A 116 -23.72 -14.55 25.06
C ALA A 116 -23.49 -13.04 24.89
N LEU A 117 -22.67 -12.44 25.77
CA LEU A 117 -22.14 -11.10 25.53
C LEU A 117 -21.58 -11.05 24.10
N PRO A 118 -22.03 -10.10 23.26
CA PRO A 118 -21.49 -9.99 21.92
C PRO A 118 -19.99 -9.73 22.04
N ARG A 119 -19.16 -10.63 21.50
CA ARG A 119 -17.77 -10.33 21.12
C ARG A 119 -17.79 -9.35 19.94
N GLY A 120 -18.44 -8.22 20.12
CA GLY A 120 -18.48 -7.12 19.18
C GLY A 120 -17.17 -6.36 19.30
N ASN A 121 -16.13 -6.84 18.61
CA ASN A 121 -14.93 -6.05 18.33
C ASN A 121 -15.32 -4.88 17.42
N THR A 122 -16.02 -3.90 17.98
CA THR A 122 -16.38 -2.67 17.28
C THR A 122 -15.07 -1.99 16.90
N TRP A 123 -14.97 -1.48 15.67
CA TRP A 123 -13.80 -0.70 15.21
C TRP A 123 -13.38 0.39 16.21
N ARG A 124 -14.35 0.98 16.93
CA ARG A 124 -14.14 1.92 18.02
C ARG A 124 -13.31 1.32 19.16
N ALA A 125 -13.62 0.10 19.59
CA ALA A 125 -12.87 -0.59 20.64
C ALA A 125 -11.44 -0.89 20.19
N LEU A 126 -11.25 -1.20 18.90
CA LEU A 126 -9.94 -1.42 18.31
C LEU A 126 -9.11 -0.12 18.28
N LEU A 127 -9.70 0.99 17.84
CA LEU A 127 -9.06 2.31 17.87
C LEU A 127 -8.71 2.73 19.30
N VAL A 128 -9.65 2.59 20.25
CA VAL A 128 -9.40 2.91 21.66
C VAL A 128 -8.24 2.08 22.21
N ARG A 129 -8.14 0.80 21.86
CA ARG A 129 -7.00 -0.05 22.25
C ARG A 129 -5.68 0.42 21.63
N CYS A 130 -5.68 0.80 20.35
CA CYS A 130 -4.49 1.33 19.68
C CYS A 130 -4.03 2.66 20.28
N LEU A 131 -4.98 3.52 20.67
CA LEU A 131 -4.70 4.78 21.37
C LEU A 131 -4.14 4.56 22.77
N ARG A 132 -4.70 3.60 23.53
CA ARG A 132 -4.28 3.32 24.92
C ARG A 132 -2.97 2.54 25.04
N LYS A 133 -2.61 1.77 24.01
CA LYS A 133 -1.38 0.96 23.97
C LYS A 133 -0.66 1.19 22.62
N PRO A 134 -0.02 2.35 22.44
CA PRO A 134 0.65 2.67 21.18
C PRO A 134 1.84 1.73 20.97
N THR A 135 1.91 1.12 19.80
CA THR A 135 3.08 0.37 19.35
C THR A 135 3.44 0.82 17.93
N THR A 136 4.70 0.68 17.56
CA THR A 136 5.22 1.11 16.25
C THR A 136 4.39 0.50 15.11
N MET A 137 4.07 -0.80 15.21
CA MET A 137 3.24 -1.50 14.23
C MET A 137 1.79 -0.98 14.15
N ARG A 138 1.17 -0.64 15.30
CA ARG A 138 -0.25 -0.20 15.36
C ARG A 138 -0.51 1.15 14.70
N TRP A 139 0.53 1.95 14.50
CA TRP A 139 0.42 3.26 13.86
C TRP A 139 1.01 3.26 12.46
N ILE A 140 2.24 2.75 12.30
CA ILE A 140 2.96 2.89 11.03
C ILE A 140 2.33 2.04 9.93
N ARG A 141 1.97 0.78 10.22
CA ARG A 141 1.37 -0.11 9.21
C ARG A 141 0.03 0.40 8.65
N PRO A 142 -0.98 0.76 9.48
CA PRO A 142 -2.24 1.26 8.94
C PRO A 142 -2.08 2.61 8.25
N LEU A 143 -1.22 3.50 8.77
CA LEU A 143 -0.94 4.78 8.11
C LEU A 143 -0.28 4.57 6.74
N ALA A 144 0.74 3.73 6.67
CA ALA A 144 1.39 3.42 5.41
C ALA A 144 0.46 2.71 4.43
N THR A 145 -0.39 1.79 4.93
CA THR A 145 -1.43 1.18 4.09
C THR A 145 -2.38 2.22 3.53
N ALA A 146 -2.75 3.24 4.32
CA ALA A 146 -3.62 4.31 3.85
C ALA A 146 -2.94 5.12 2.74
N LEU A 147 -1.69 5.52 2.95
CA LEU A 147 -0.91 6.30 1.98
C LEU A 147 -0.68 5.52 0.68
N VAL A 148 -0.30 4.25 0.79
CA VAL A 148 -0.13 3.34 -0.35
C VAL A 148 -1.46 3.09 -1.08
N ALA A 149 -2.56 2.87 -0.35
CA ALA A 149 -3.87 2.70 -0.99
C ALA A 149 -4.33 3.97 -1.73
N VAL A 150 -4.00 5.16 -1.19
CA VAL A 150 -4.23 6.44 -1.87
C VAL A 150 -3.37 6.55 -3.13
N ALA A 151 -2.08 6.24 -3.04
CA ALA A 151 -1.19 6.22 -4.20
C ALA A 151 -1.70 5.26 -5.30
N GLY A 152 -2.04 4.03 -4.92
CA GLY A 152 -2.59 3.04 -5.86
C GLY A 152 -3.90 3.49 -6.50
N ALA A 153 -4.81 4.08 -5.73
CA ALA A 153 -6.06 4.62 -6.26
C ALA A 153 -5.82 5.83 -7.19
N CYS A 154 -4.82 6.68 -6.92
CA CYS A 154 -4.41 7.76 -7.81
C CYS A 154 -3.86 7.23 -9.13
N THR A 155 -3.01 6.19 -9.09
CA THR A 155 -2.46 5.55 -10.29
C THR A 155 -3.56 5.00 -11.18
N VAL A 156 -4.52 4.27 -10.60
CA VAL A 156 -5.68 3.75 -11.35
C VAL A 156 -6.54 4.89 -11.90
N ALA A 157 -6.80 5.94 -11.12
CA ALA A 157 -7.56 7.10 -11.58
C ALA A 157 -6.89 7.81 -12.76
N ARG A 158 -5.56 7.97 -12.74
CA ARG A 158 -4.78 8.53 -13.87
C ARG A 158 -4.85 7.65 -15.11
N LEU A 159 -4.78 6.33 -14.94
CA LEU A 159 -4.95 5.39 -16.06
C LEU A 159 -6.35 5.53 -16.69
N VAL A 160 -7.39 5.64 -15.86
CA VAL A 160 -8.77 5.87 -16.32
C VAL A 160 -8.88 7.22 -17.05
N GLN A 161 -8.33 8.29 -16.48
CA GLN A 161 -8.35 9.61 -17.11
C GLN A 161 -7.68 9.58 -18.49
N GLY A 162 -6.45 9.05 -18.57
CA GLY A 162 -5.68 9.01 -19.82
C GLY A 162 -6.33 8.14 -20.88
N SER A 163 -6.84 6.96 -20.51
CA SER A 163 -7.51 6.07 -21.46
C SER A 163 -8.81 6.66 -22.00
N VAL A 164 -9.65 7.24 -21.14
CA VAL A 164 -10.91 7.88 -21.53
C VAL A 164 -10.64 9.10 -22.41
N TYR A 165 -9.72 9.98 -21.99
CA TYR A 165 -9.41 11.20 -22.73
C TYR A 165 -8.91 10.87 -24.14
N LEU A 166 -7.93 9.96 -24.27
CA LEU A 166 -7.37 9.59 -25.58
C LEU A 166 -8.42 8.94 -26.49
N SER A 167 -9.34 8.14 -25.93
CA SER A 167 -10.37 7.45 -26.70
C SER A 167 -11.48 8.36 -27.18
N TRP A 168 -11.82 9.41 -26.42
CA TRP A 168 -12.98 10.26 -26.70
C TRP A 168 -12.64 11.66 -27.20
N ARG A 169 -11.38 12.11 -27.11
CA ARG A 169 -10.98 13.44 -27.61
C ARG A 169 -11.32 13.65 -29.08
N GLU A 170 -11.19 12.61 -29.91
CA GLU A 170 -11.46 12.68 -31.36
C GLU A 170 -12.96 12.67 -31.67
N LEU A 171 -13.79 12.13 -30.78
CA LEU A 171 -15.23 11.97 -30.97
C LEU A 171 -16.05 13.11 -30.36
N LEU A 172 -15.66 13.60 -29.18
CA LEU A 172 -16.44 14.55 -28.37
C LEU A 172 -15.81 15.95 -28.32
N GLY A 173 -14.61 16.12 -28.87
CA GLY A 173 -13.81 17.34 -28.73
C GLY A 173 -13.07 17.42 -27.40
N GLU A 174 -12.03 18.27 -27.35
CA GLU A 174 -11.06 18.29 -26.24
C GLU A 174 -11.69 18.62 -24.88
N GLY A 175 -12.56 19.63 -24.81
CA GLY A 175 -13.14 20.08 -23.54
C GLY A 175 -14.13 19.10 -22.90
N VAL A 176 -14.97 18.45 -23.72
CA VAL A 176 -15.94 17.46 -23.23
C VAL A 176 -15.21 16.17 -22.82
N ALA A 177 -14.26 15.72 -23.64
CA ALA A 177 -13.47 14.53 -23.32
C ALA A 177 -12.65 14.71 -22.04
N ASP A 178 -12.04 15.88 -21.81
CA ASP A 178 -11.31 16.19 -20.58
C ASP A 178 -12.24 16.19 -19.36
N GLY A 179 -13.39 16.88 -19.43
CA GLY A 179 -14.36 16.92 -18.33
C GLY A 179 -14.88 15.53 -17.93
N VAL A 180 -15.22 14.70 -18.92
CA VAL A 180 -15.70 13.33 -18.67
C VAL A 180 -14.57 12.45 -18.12
N ALA A 181 -13.35 12.55 -18.66
CA ALA A 181 -12.20 11.80 -18.20
C ALA A 181 -11.87 12.10 -16.72
N ARG A 182 -11.85 13.39 -16.34
CA ARG A 182 -11.64 13.82 -14.93
C ARG A 182 -12.75 13.33 -14.02
N GLY A 183 -14.01 13.45 -14.45
CA GLY A 183 -15.16 12.97 -13.68
C GLY A 183 -15.08 11.46 -13.39
N LEU A 184 -14.75 10.65 -14.40
CA LEU A 184 -14.57 9.21 -14.25
C LEU A 184 -13.34 8.87 -13.40
N ALA A 185 -12.24 9.62 -13.53
CA ALA A 185 -11.06 9.44 -12.70
C ALA A 185 -11.35 9.70 -11.21
N LEU A 186 -12.06 10.79 -10.90
CA LEU A 186 -12.50 11.10 -9.53
C LEU A 186 -13.45 10.03 -8.99
N ALA A 187 -14.39 9.56 -9.80
CA ALA A 187 -15.29 8.47 -9.43
C ALA A 187 -14.54 7.17 -9.14
N ALA A 188 -13.52 6.83 -9.95
CA ALA A 188 -12.67 5.67 -9.73
C ALA A 188 -11.84 5.81 -8.42
N LEU A 189 -11.21 6.96 -8.21
CA LEU A 189 -10.43 7.27 -7.01
C LEU A 189 -11.29 7.09 -5.73
N LEU A 190 -12.43 7.80 -5.67
CA LEU A 190 -13.33 7.76 -4.52
C LEU A 190 -13.94 6.37 -4.34
N GLY A 191 -14.31 5.70 -5.43
CA GLY A 191 -14.84 4.35 -5.42
C GLY A 191 -13.87 3.34 -4.84
N LEU A 192 -12.59 3.36 -5.26
CA LEU A 192 -11.54 2.49 -4.75
C LEU A 192 -11.24 2.75 -3.28
N LEU A 193 -11.13 4.02 -2.86
CA LEU A 193 -10.88 4.37 -1.46
C LEU A 193 -12.03 3.94 -0.55
N TRP A 194 -13.28 4.18 -0.98
CA TRP A 194 -14.47 3.82 -0.24
C TRP A 194 -14.65 2.29 -0.12
N ARG A 195 -14.48 1.57 -1.24
CA ARG A 195 -14.73 0.12 -1.29
C ARG A 195 -13.56 -0.72 -0.76
N LEU A 196 -12.33 -0.32 -1.05
CA LEU A 196 -11.13 -1.12 -0.79
C LEU A 196 -10.18 -0.43 0.20
N GLY A 197 -9.88 0.86 0.00
CA GLY A 197 -8.89 1.59 0.81
C GLY A 197 -9.15 1.52 2.32
N TRP A 198 -10.36 1.88 2.77
CA TRP A 198 -10.73 1.78 4.18
C TRP A 198 -10.64 0.35 4.73
N ARG A 199 -11.03 -0.65 3.93
CA ARG A 199 -10.99 -2.07 4.33
C ARG A 199 -9.56 -2.59 4.45
N ALA A 200 -8.66 -2.16 3.55
CA ALA A 200 -7.24 -2.46 3.60
C ALA A 200 -6.61 -1.92 4.89
N VAL A 201 -6.88 -0.65 5.22
CA VAL A 201 -6.39 0.01 6.44
C VAL A 201 -6.90 -0.72 7.69
N LEU A 202 -8.20 -0.99 7.77
CA LEU A 202 -8.79 -1.69 8.91
C LEU A 202 -8.19 -3.10 9.06
N ARG A 203 -7.97 -3.80 7.95
CA ARG A 203 -7.36 -5.14 7.98
C ARG A 203 -5.92 -5.11 8.48
N ASN A 204 -5.12 -4.17 8.01
CA ASN A 204 -3.74 -4.01 8.48
C ASN A 204 -3.69 -3.56 9.94
N LEU A 205 -4.64 -2.75 10.38
CA LEU A 205 -4.79 -2.37 11.79
C LEU A 205 -5.14 -3.59 12.67
N GLN A 206 -6.08 -4.44 12.24
CA GLN A 206 -6.42 -5.70 12.94
C GLN A 206 -5.24 -6.67 13.01
N HIS A 207 -4.51 -6.81 11.91
CA HIS A 207 -3.34 -7.69 11.85
C HIS A 207 -2.20 -7.18 12.74
N ALA A 208 -1.92 -5.87 12.70
CA ALA A 208 -0.93 -5.23 13.56
C ALA A 208 -1.31 -5.33 15.05
N ASP A 209 -2.60 -5.17 15.37
CA ASP A 209 -3.10 -5.32 16.73
C ASP A 209 -2.92 -6.76 17.26
N ALA A 210 -3.31 -7.76 16.46
CA ALA A 210 -3.17 -9.16 16.82
C ALA A 210 -1.69 -9.58 16.99
N ALA A 211 -0.82 -9.15 16.07
CA ALA A 211 0.61 -9.42 16.15
C ALA A 211 1.25 -8.76 17.38
N SER A 212 0.82 -7.55 17.73
CA SER A 212 1.28 -6.82 18.90
C SER A 212 0.84 -7.48 20.20
N GLU A 213 -0.40 -7.96 20.33
CA GLU A 213 -0.86 -8.66 21.55
C GLU A 213 -0.12 -9.99 21.77
N GLN A 214 0.26 -10.68 20.69
CA GLN A 214 0.96 -11.97 20.79
C GLN A 214 2.43 -11.83 21.23
N HIS A 215 3.12 -10.76 20.80
CA HIS A 215 4.58 -10.68 20.89
C HIS A 215 5.11 -9.52 21.76
N ALA A 216 4.32 -8.47 21.99
CA ALA A 216 4.77 -7.30 22.74
C ALA A 216 4.48 -7.45 24.24
N ARG A 217 5.30 -8.25 24.94
CA ARG A 217 5.26 -8.35 26.42
C ARG A 217 6.14 -7.27 27.05
N GLY A 218 5.68 -6.01 27.01
CA GLY A 218 6.33 -4.85 27.63
C GLY A 218 6.59 -3.69 26.67
N LEU A 219 6.80 -2.47 27.20
CA LEU A 219 6.93 -1.24 26.40
C LEU A 219 8.15 -1.27 25.46
N ALA A 220 9.34 -1.61 25.96
CA ALA A 220 10.55 -1.65 25.12
C ALA A 220 10.42 -2.67 23.97
N GLN A 221 9.89 -3.86 24.26
CA GLN A 221 9.66 -4.89 23.26
C GLN A 221 8.55 -4.50 22.27
N ALA A 222 7.55 -3.71 22.70
CA ALA A 222 6.52 -3.18 21.82
C ALA A 222 7.03 -2.16 20.80
N PHE A 223 8.11 -1.44 21.12
CA PHE A 223 8.75 -0.50 20.21
C PHE A 223 9.73 -1.18 19.24
N VAL A 224 10.51 -2.15 19.73
CA VAL A 224 11.50 -2.89 18.93
C VAL A 224 10.84 -3.93 18.03
N TYR A 225 9.79 -4.61 18.50
CA TYR A 225 9.08 -5.62 17.73
C TYR A 225 8.29 -4.97 16.60
N GLY A 226 8.74 -5.21 15.36
CA GLY A 226 8.16 -4.62 14.16
C GLY A 226 8.77 -3.30 13.72
N LEU A 227 9.80 -2.81 14.41
CA LEU A 227 10.56 -1.63 14.00
C LEU A 227 11.18 -1.81 12.60
N PRO A 228 11.81 -2.95 12.24
CA PRO A 228 12.38 -3.13 10.90
C PRO A 228 11.34 -3.03 9.78
N GLY A 229 10.22 -3.76 9.92
CA GLY A 229 9.14 -3.71 8.94
C GLY A 229 8.43 -2.36 8.91
N SER A 230 8.37 -1.64 10.03
CA SER A 230 7.77 -0.31 10.08
C SER A 230 8.69 0.76 9.48
N ALA A 231 10.00 0.68 9.68
CA ALA A 231 10.97 1.58 9.07
C ALA A 231 10.97 1.45 7.54
N LEU A 232 10.97 0.21 7.05
CA LEU A 232 10.89 -0.11 5.62
C LEU A 232 9.65 0.54 4.98
N VAL A 233 8.51 0.35 5.62
CA VAL A 233 7.22 0.80 5.15
C VAL A 233 7.00 2.31 5.36
N ALA A 234 7.60 2.92 6.39
CA ALA A 234 7.50 4.35 6.63
C ALA A 234 8.19 5.18 5.54
N LEU A 235 9.38 4.74 5.08
CA LEU A 235 10.08 5.40 3.98
C LEU A 235 9.28 5.32 2.68
N LEU A 236 8.68 4.17 2.40
CA LEU A 236 7.81 3.97 1.25
C LEU A 236 6.52 4.79 1.36
N ALA A 237 5.93 4.89 2.54
CA ALA A 237 4.76 5.71 2.79
C ALA A 237 5.04 7.21 2.61
N LEU A 238 6.23 7.67 3.01
CA LEU A 238 6.68 9.03 2.78
C LEU A 238 6.83 9.30 1.27
N ALA A 239 7.42 8.37 0.52
CA ALA A 239 7.52 8.47 -0.94
C ALA A 239 6.12 8.51 -1.60
N ALA A 240 5.21 7.64 -1.17
CA ALA A 240 3.82 7.62 -1.62
C ALA A 240 3.07 8.95 -1.36
N ALA A 241 3.30 9.55 -0.19
CA ALA A 241 2.68 10.80 0.23
C ALA A 241 3.20 12.02 -0.55
N LEU A 242 4.49 12.06 -0.83
CA LEU A 242 5.14 13.21 -1.47
C LEU A 242 4.86 13.25 -2.98
N ASP A 243 4.97 12.10 -3.65
CA ASP A 243 5.10 12.07 -5.11
C ASP A 243 3.95 11.30 -5.78
N ALA A 244 3.41 10.25 -5.14
CA ALA A 244 2.41 9.37 -5.75
C ALA A 244 0.94 9.77 -5.46
N SER A 245 0.69 10.82 -4.66
CA SER A 245 -0.66 11.29 -4.35
C SER A 245 -0.94 12.76 -4.67
N PRO A 246 -0.76 13.24 -5.93
CA PRO A 246 -1.10 14.61 -6.30
C PRO A 246 -2.62 14.70 -6.49
N LEU A 247 -3.39 14.60 -5.41
CA LEU A 247 -4.85 14.70 -5.42
C LEU A 247 -5.32 16.00 -6.11
N TRP A 248 -4.50 17.05 -6.00
CA TRP A 248 -4.70 18.33 -6.67
C TRP A 248 -4.65 18.28 -8.20
N SER A 249 -4.01 17.28 -8.79
CA SER A 249 -3.92 17.12 -10.26
C SER A 249 -5.25 16.78 -10.92
N PHE A 250 -6.24 16.28 -10.16
CA PHE A 250 -7.56 15.98 -10.68
C PHE A 250 -8.53 17.17 -10.61
N VAL A 251 -8.14 18.24 -9.89
CA VAL A 251 -9.00 19.41 -9.59
C VAL A 251 -8.53 20.66 -10.36
N ARG A 252 -7.30 20.67 -10.88
CA ARG A 252 -6.77 21.69 -11.79
C ARG A 252 -6.91 21.21 -13.22
#